data_AF-A0A9K3GEQ9-F1
#
_entry.id   AF-A0A9K3GEQ9-F1
#
_cell.length_a   1.000
_cell.length_b   1.000
_cell.length_c   1.000
_cell.angle_alpha   90.00
_cell.angle_beta   90.00
_cell.angle_gamma   90.00
#
_symmetry.space_group_name_H-M   'P 1'
#
loop_
_entity.id
_entity.type
_entity.pdbx_description
1 polymer ?
#
loop_
_entity_poly.entity_id
_entity_poly.type
_entity_poly.pdbx_seq_one_letter_code
_entity_poly.pdbx_strand_id
1 'polypeptide(L)'
;MSAGLCTQCASAVCSGREYGVQQYYFEAVAVLGTSAISTYLIRIFVFSSPLAKRRGQQDKKLIRRLGLFMYVVPLFPAAYIYAQQGFGYSTLWCWVECDLEYFPQGCVWRQTLFYYELYGVFLYNAATYIVVVVLLRRVNMGGERQEYNTRVARKLSLYLLAFVICWTAPCVNRLLQSTVPDFSNQYLDLAQAFTNPLMGFLDAVVYGSSSGAWGRWKRSKRGSKWPDDVVLRYSNRLRKNNQEPLEGVRTAPSASVHGPIPTHAWV
;
A
#
# COMPACT_ATOMS: atom_id res chain seq x y z
N MET A 1 13.33 -41.31 -9.53
CA MET A 1 12.61 -42.01 -8.45
C MET A 1 12.71 -41.33 -7.07
N SER A 2 13.23 -40.10 -6.94
CA SER A 2 13.37 -39.43 -5.62
C SER A 2 12.31 -38.35 -5.32
N ALA A 3 11.24 -38.25 -6.12
CA ALA A 3 10.22 -37.21 -5.97
C ALA A 3 9.13 -37.52 -4.91
N GLY A 4 9.00 -38.78 -4.47
CA GLY A 4 7.89 -39.20 -3.58
C GLY A 4 8.06 -38.84 -2.10
N LEU A 5 9.29 -38.65 -1.62
CA LEU A 5 9.55 -38.32 -0.20
C LEU A 5 9.25 -36.86 0.14
N CYS A 6 9.28 -35.95 -0.85
CA CYS A 6 9.04 -34.53 -0.61
C CYS A 6 7.54 -34.19 -0.54
N THR A 7 6.71 -34.89 -1.31
CA THR A 7 5.25 -34.65 -1.37
C THR A 7 4.56 -34.97 -0.05
N GLN A 8 4.94 -36.04 0.65
CA GLN A 8 4.36 -36.39 1.95
C GLN A 8 4.69 -35.36 3.05
N CYS A 9 5.91 -34.80 3.06
CA CYS A 9 6.27 -33.73 3.99
C CYS A 9 5.48 -32.45 3.71
N ALA A 10 5.29 -32.10 2.44
CA ALA A 10 4.58 -30.88 2.07
C ALA A 10 3.07 -30.94 2.36
N SER A 11 2.45 -32.12 2.21
CA SER A 11 1.06 -32.34 2.63
C SER A 11 0.87 -32.22 4.14
N ALA A 12 1.87 -32.62 4.95
CA ALA A 12 1.81 -32.45 6.41
C ALA A 12 1.87 -30.97 6.81
N VAL A 13 2.63 -30.14 6.08
CA VAL A 13 2.72 -28.68 6.31
C VAL A 13 1.40 -27.99 5.95
N CYS A 14 0.68 -28.48 4.93
CA CYS A 14 -0.63 -27.95 4.55
C CYS A 14 -1.81 -28.57 5.32
N SER A 15 -1.55 -29.33 6.38
CA SER A 15 -2.61 -30.02 7.14
C SER A 15 -3.63 -29.06 7.77
N GLY A 16 -3.25 -27.80 8.00
CA GLY A 16 -4.17 -26.74 8.41
C GLY A 16 -4.59 -25.86 7.23
N ARG A 17 -5.85 -25.97 6.79
CA ARG A 17 -6.46 -25.02 5.82
C ARG A 17 -6.33 -23.56 6.26
N GLU A 18 -6.23 -23.33 7.57
CA GLU A 18 -6.02 -22.00 8.17
C GLU A 18 -4.74 -21.31 7.67
N TYR A 19 -3.67 -22.07 7.39
CA TYR A 19 -2.43 -21.50 6.87
C TYR A 19 -2.60 -20.94 5.46
N GLY A 20 -3.35 -21.63 4.59
CA GLY A 20 -3.66 -21.15 3.25
C GLY A 20 -4.49 -19.86 3.27
N VAL A 21 -5.46 -19.77 4.18
CA VAL A 21 -6.26 -18.55 4.39
C VAL A 21 -5.38 -17.38 4.84
N GLN A 22 -4.54 -17.61 5.84
CA GLN A 22 -3.63 -16.59 6.36
C GLN A 22 -2.67 -16.12 5.28
N GLN A 23 -2.04 -17.05 4.55
CA GLN A 23 -1.11 -16.72 3.49
C GLN A 23 -1.80 -15.90 2.37
N TYR A 24 -2.95 -16.36 1.88
CA TYR A 24 -3.73 -15.62 0.88
C TYR A 24 -4.06 -14.20 1.35
N TYR A 25 -4.59 -14.08 2.58
CA TYR A 25 -5.00 -12.81 3.13
C TYR A 25 -3.83 -11.83 3.25
N PHE A 26 -2.70 -12.25 3.82
CA PHE A 26 -1.54 -11.38 3.99
C PHE A 26 -0.90 -10.99 2.65
N GLU A 27 -0.83 -11.91 1.68
CA GLU A 27 -0.34 -11.59 0.35
C GLU A 27 -1.24 -10.57 -0.36
N ALA A 28 -2.57 -10.75 -0.32
CA ALA A 28 -3.53 -9.82 -0.92
C ALA A 28 -3.49 -8.44 -0.25
N VAL A 29 -3.41 -8.39 1.08
CA VAL A 29 -3.23 -7.14 1.85
C VAL A 29 -1.93 -6.44 1.45
N ALA A 30 -0.82 -7.19 1.31
CA ALA A 30 0.47 -6.62 0.90
C ALA A 30 0.39 -6.02 -0.51
N VAL A 31 -0.24 -6.73 -1.45
CA VAL A 31 -0.48 -6.26 -2.82
C VAL A 31 -1.32 -4.98 -2.80
N LEU A 32 -2.51 -4.98 -2.18
CA LEU A 32 -3.34 -3.79 -2.07
C LEU A 32 -2.65 -2.63 -1.35
N GLY A 33 -1.82 -2.92 -0.35
CA GLY A 33 -1.03 -1.92 0.36
C GLY A 33 -0.09 -1.14 -0.56
N THR A 34 0.52 -1.80 -1.53
CA THR A 34 1.36 -1.11 -2.52
C THR A 34 0.56 -0.13 -3.38
N SER A 35 -0.69 -0.47 -3.76
CA SER A 35 -1.57 0.45 -4.50
C SER A 35 -1.97 1.67 -3.66
N ALA A 36 -2.19 1.49 -2.34
CA ALA A 36 -2.47 2.59 -1.42
C ALA A 36 -1.26 3.53 -1.29
N ILE A 37 -0.05 2.98 -1.22
CA ILE A 37 1.22 3.73 -1.23
C ILE A 37 1.36 4.52 -2.54
N SER A 38 1.12 3.90 -3.70
CA SER A 38 1.12 4.54 -5.02
C SER A 38 0.10 5.69 -5.12
N THR A 39 -1.12 5.47 -4.62
CA THR A 39 -2.17 6.50 -4.58
C THR A 39 -1.72 7.71 -3.76
N TYR A 40 -1.12 7.46 -2.59
CA TYR A 40 -0.59 8.52 -1.73
C TYR A 40 0.56 9.28 -2.38
N LEU A 41 1.44 8.57 -3.10
CA LEU A 41 2.52 9.15 -3.90
C LEU A 41 2.01 10.11 -4.96
N ILE A 42 1.08 9.66 -5.82
CA ILE A 42 0.46 10.50 -6.85
C ILE A 42 -0.12 11.75 -6.20
N ARG A 43 -0.82 11.58 -5.08
CA ARG A 43 -1.46 12.71 -4.39
C ARG A 43 -0.46 13.75 -3.88
N ILE A 44 0.68 13.30 -3.36
CA ILE A 44 1.76 14.20 -2.94
C ILE A 44 2.31 15.00 -4.13
N PHE A 45 2.53 14.35 -5.27
CA PHE A 45 3.20 14.98 -6.42
C PHE A 45 2.26 15.83 -7.28
N VAL A 46 1.13 15.26 -7.69
CA VAL A 46 0.17 15.89 -8.60
C VAL A 46 -0.57 17.04 -7.91
N PHE A 47 -0.99 16.83 -6.66
CA PHE A 47 -1.78 17.83 -5.93
C PHE A 47 -0.92 18.63 -4.94
N SER A 48 0.35 18.87 -5.25
CA SER A 48 1.30 19.66 -4.44
C SER A 48 0.97 21.17 -4.35
N SER A 49 -0.30 21.56 -4.48
CA SER A 49 -0.76 22.96 -4.43
C SER A 49 -0.50 23.64 -3.05
N PRO A 50 -0.47 24.97 -2.96
CA PRO A 50 -0.12 25.69 -1.72
C PRO A 50 -1.11 25.56 -0.54
N LEU A 51 -2.27 24.92 -0.72
CA LEU A 51 -3.31 24.80 0.32
C LEU A 51 -3.01 23.68 1.36
N ALA A 52 -1.87 23.78 2.04
CA ALA A 52 -1.33 22.75 2.93
C ALA A 52 -2.18 22.46 4.18
N LYS A 53 -2.90 23.46 4.73
CA LYS A 53 -3.60 23.33 6.03
C LYS A 53 -4.88 22.50 5.95
N ARG A 54 -5.70 22.65 4.90
CA ARG A 54 -6.90 21.81 4.67
C ARG A 54 -6.54 20.37 4.26
N ARG A 55 -5.33 20.16 3.71
CA ARG A 55 -4.87 18.87 3.19
C ARG A 55 -4.65 17.83 4.29
N GLY A 56 -4.05 18.22 5.42
CA GLY A 56 -3.71 17.27 6.49
C GLY A 56 -4.92 16.50 7.05
N GLN A 57 -6.09 17.13 7.15
CA GLN A 57 -7.31 16.46 7.63
C GLN A 57 -7.91 15.55 6.56
N GLN A 58 -7.88 15.95 5.29
CA GLN A 58 -8.36 15.12 4.19
C GLN A 58 -7.48 13.88 3.98
N ASP A 59 -6.16 14.03 4.09
CA ASP A 59 -5.21 12.92 3.92
C ASP A 59 -5.39 11.87 5.02
N LYS A 60 -5.62 12.28 6.27
CA LYS A 60 -5.96 11.35 7.36
C LYS A 60 -7.23 10.55 7.07
N LYS A 61 -8.27 11.20 6.55
CA LYS A 61 -9.52 10.51 6.17
C LYS A 61 -9.28 9.53 5.01
N LEU A 62 -8.49 9.93 4.01
CA LEU A 62 -8.14 9.07 2.87
C LEU A 62 -7.33 7.85 3.32
N ILE A 63 -6.27 8.04 4.10
CA ILE A 63 -5.43 6.96 4.62
C ILE A 63 -6.27 5.97 5.42
N ARG A 64 -7.18 6.46 6.28
CA ARG A 64 -8.08 5.59 7.05
C ARG A 64 -9.00 4.77 6.13
N ARG A 65 -9.54 5.39 5.07
CA ARG A 65 -10.40 4.69 4.09
C ARG A 65 -9.63 3.66 3.28
N LEU A 66 -8.44 4.02 2.78
CA LEU A 66 -7.58 3.10 2.04
C LEU A 66 -7.10 1.94 2.92
N GLY A 67 -6.74 2.21 4.18
CA GLY A 67 -6.39 1.16 5.13
C GLY A 67 -7.56 0.22 5.41
N LEU A 68 -8.76 0.75 5.65
CA LEU A 68 -9.96 -0.07 5.81
C LEU A 68 -10.22 -0.94 4.58
N PHE A 69 -10.15 -0.35 3.38
CA PHE A 69 -10.33 -1.05 2.12
C PHE A 69 -9.32 -2.20 1.94
N MET A 70 -8.03 -1.92 2.15
CA MET A 70 -6.94 -2.88 2.03
C MET A 70 -7.09 -4.09 2.95
N TYR A 71 -7.58 -3.91 4.18
CA TYR A 71 -7.78 -5.02 5.11
C TYR A 71 -9.12 -5.73 4.92
N VAL A 72 -10.18 -5.02 4.56
CA VAL A 72 -11.53 -5.59 4.48
C VAL A 72 -11.77 -6.32 3.16
N VAL A 73 -11.25 -5.79 2.04
CA VAL A 73 -11.50 -6.38 0.71
C VAL A 73 -10.97 -7.80 0.60
N PRO A 74 -9.72 -8.12 0.98
CA PRO A 74 -9.20 -9.49 0.90
C PRO A 74 -9.90 -10.51 1.80
N LEU A 75 -10.60 -10.07 2.85
CA LEU A 75 -11.36 -10.99 3.72
C LEU A 75 -12.49 -11.68 2.98
N PHE A 76 -13.17 -10.99 2.06
CA PHE A 76 -14.30 -11.56 1.32
C PHE A 76 -13.92 -12.76 0.44
N PRO A 77 -12.94 -12.66 -0.48
CA PRO A 77 -12.53 -13.81 -1.29
C PRO A 77 -11.84 -14.88 -0.43
N ALA A 78 -11.07 -14.51 0.61
CA ALA A 78 -10.48 -15.48 1.53
C ALA A 78 -11.55 -16.33 2.25
N ALA A 79 -12.56 -15.68 2.82
CA ALA A 79 -13.69 -16.35 3.49
C ALA A 79 -14.51 -17.19 2.51
N TYR A 80 -14.71 -16.70 1.29
CA TYR A 80 -15.40 -17.43 0.25
C TYR A 80 -14.66 -18.72 -0.12
N ILE A 81 -13.36 -18.64 -0.45
CA ILE A 81 -12.56 -19.83 -0.83
C ILE A 81 -12.49 -20.82 0.33
N TYR A 82 -12.39 -20.32 1.56
CA TYR A 82 -12.42 -21.15 2.76
C TYR A 82 -13.74 -21.92 2.89
N ALA A 83 -14.88 -21.25 2.68
CA ALA A 83 -16.20 -21.88 2.73
C ALA A 83 -16.37 -22.97 1.66
N GLN A 84 -15.72 -22.81 0.49
CA GLN A 84 -15.69 -23.82 -0.58
C GLN A 84 -14.66 -24.93 -0.36
N GLN A 85 -13.93 -24.91 0.77
CA GLN A 85 -12.84 -25.85 1.04
C GLN A 85 -11.73 -25.83 -0.02
N GLY A 86 -11.55 -24.71 -0.72
CA GLY A 86 -10.66 -24.62 -1.89
C GLY A 86 -9.18 -24.39 -1.57
N PHE A 87 -8.78 -24.40 -0.28
CA PHE A 87 -7.38 -24.30 0.14
C PHE A 87 -6.76 -25.69 0.31
N GLY A 88 -5.63 -25.92 -0.35
CA GLY A 88 -4.93 -27.20 -0.37
C GLY A 88 -3.46 -27.04 -0.77
N TYR A 89 -2.83 -28.16 -1.14
CA TYR A 89 -1.44 -28.16 -1.56
C TYR A 89 -1.32 -27.65 -3.00
N SER A 90 -0.60 -26.55 -3.21
CA SER A 90 -0.34 -26.01 -4.55
C SER A 90 1.16 -25.83 -4.76
N THR A 91 1.79 -26.90 -5.24
CA THR A 91 3.21 -26.96 -5.60
C THR A 91 4.16 -26.91 -4.41
N LEU A 92 4.39 -25.74 -3.79
CA LEU A 92 5.33 -25.58 -2.67
C LEU A 92 4.68 -25.00 -1.40
N TRP A 93 3.42 -24.56 -1.49
CA TRP A 93 2.74 -23.80 -0.44
C TRP A 93 1.30 -24.28 -0.27
N CYS A 94 0.71 -23.92 0.87
CA CYS A 94 -0.72 -24.02 1.06
C CYS A 94 -1.38 -22.85 0.34
N TRP A 95 -2.12 -23.13 -0.73
CA TRP A 95 -2.73 -22.11 -1.56
C TRP A 95 -4.09 -22.58 -2.09
N VAL A 96 -4.74 -21.75 -2.90
CA VAL A 96 -5.94 -22.14 -3.63
C VAL A 96 -5.60 -23.30 -4.56
N GLU A 97 -6.19 -24.46 -4.29
CA GLU A 97 -5.98 -25.69 -5.03
C GLU A 97 -6.62 -25.58 -6.41
N CYS A 98 -5.95 -26.15 -7.40
CA CYS A 98 -6.39 -26.19 -8.80
C CYS A 98 -6.35 -27.65 -9.20
N ASP A 99 -7.31 -28.40 -8.65
CA ASP A 99 -7.51 -29.81 -8.93
C ASP A 99 -8.80 -29.95 -9.73
N LEU A 100 -8.69 -30.42 -10.97
CA LEU A 100 -9.82 -30.56 -11.88
C LEU A 100 -10.84 -31.61 -11.40
N GLU A 101 -10.42 -32.57 -10.57
CA GLU A 101 -11.29 -33.63 -10.05
C GLU A 101 -12.03 -33.19 -8.79
N TYR A 102 -11.32 -32.59 -7.82
CA TYR A 102 -11.90 -32.22 -6.52
C TYR A 102 -12.49 -30.81 -6.50
N PHE A 103 -11.87 -29.86 -7.21
CA PHE A 103 -12.28 -28.46 -7.22
C PHE A 103 -12.11 -27.84 -8.62
N PRO A 104 -12.96 -28.22 -9.60
CA PRO A 104 -12.77 -27.87 -11.01
C PRO A 104 -12.75 -26.37 -11.28
N GLN A 105 -13.40 -25.58 -10.42
CA GLN A 105 -13.36 -24.14 -10.54
C GLN A 105 -12.13 -23.51 -9.89
N GLY A 106 -11.39 -24.21 -9.03
CA GLY A 106 -10.29 -23.65 -8.24
C GLY A 106 -9.24 -22.89 -9.03
N CYS A 107 -8.91 -23.37 -10.23
CA CYS A 107 -8.02 -22.68 -11.16
C CYS A 107 -8.57 -21.29 -11.56
N VAL A 108 -9.85 -21.22 -11.92
CA VAL A 108 -10.55 -19.98 -12.30
C VAL A 108 -10.64 -19.04 -11.10
N TRP A 109 -10.99 -19.56 -9.93
CA TRP A 109 -11.12 -18.78 -8.71
C TRP A 109 -9.77 -18.19 -8.29
N ARG A 110 -8.72 -19.00 -8.30
CA ARG A 110 -7.34 -18.56 -8.05
C ARG A 110 -6.92 -17.45 -9.01
N GLN A 111 -7.24 -17.60 -10.29
CA GLN A 111 -6.86 -16.63 -11.31
C GLN A 111 -7.64 -15.32 -11.15
N THR A 112 -8.96 -15.40 -10.98
CA THR A 112 -9.85 -14.24 -10.95
C THR A 112 -9.81 -13.47 -9.63
N LEU A 113 -9.78 -14.17 -8.50
CA LEU A 113 -9.82 -13.54 -7.17
C LEU A 113 -8.48 -13.07 -6.64
N PHE A 114 -7.37 -13.46 -7.27
CA PHE A 114 -6.04 -13.05 -6.79
C PHE A 114 -5.17 -12.54 -7.92
N TYR A 115 -4.92 -13.35 -8.95
CA TYR A 115 -3.94 -12.98 -9.98
C TYR A 115 -4.40 -11.81 -10.85
N TYR A 116 -5.68 -11.70 -11.19
CA TYR A 116 -6.19 -10.52 -11.90
C TYR A 116 -6.14 -9.24 -11.07
N GLU A 117 -6.44 -9.32 -9.78
CA GLU A 117 -6.26 -8.19 -8.85
C GLU A 117 -4.78 -7.79 -8.78
N LEU A 118 -3.89 -8.78 -8.63
CA LEU A 118 -2.44 -8.58 -8.62
C LEU A 118 -1.95 -7.93 -9.91
N TYR A 119 -2.38 -8.39 -11.10
CA TYR A 119 -1.99 -7.79 -12.37
C TYR A 119 -2.48 -6.34 -12.48
N GLY A 120 -3.72 -6.07 -12.05
CA GLY A 120 -4.26 -4.71 -12.01
C GLY A 120 -3.42 -3.78 -11.13
N VAL A 121 -3.09 -4.22 -9.90
CA VAL A 121 -2.24 -3.48 -8.98
C VAL A 121 -0.82 -3.31 -9.51
N PHE A 122 -0.26 -4.34 -10.15
CA PHE A 122 1.07 -4.29 -10.75
C PHE A 122 1.16 -3.24 -11.85
N LEU A 123 0.20 -3.25 -12.79
CA LEU A 123 0.12 -2.24 -13.86
C LEU A 123 -0.10 -0.83 -13.29
N TYR A 124 -0.97 -0.69 -12.29
CA TYR A 124 -1.23 0.58 -11.63
C TYR A 124 0.03 1.15 -10.95
N ASN A 125 0.78 0.31 -10.23
CA ASN A 125 2.02 0.69 -9.56
C ASN A 125 3.11 1.05 -10.57
N ALA A 126 3.25 0.29 -11.65
CA ALA A 126 4.20 0.59 -12.72
C ALA A 126 3.89 1.93 -13.39
N ALA A 127 2.62 2.18 -13.74
CA ALA A 127 2.18 3.46 -14.30
C ALA A 127 2.43 4.62 -13.33
N THR A 128 2.11 4.44 -12.05
CA THR A 128 2.37 5.43 -10.99
C THR A 128 3.85 5.75 -10.87
N TYR A 129 4.70 4.73 -10.87
CA TYR A 129 6.15 4.87 -10.82
C TYR A 129 6.66 5.72 -11.99
N ILE A 130 6.22 5.41 -13.23
CA ILE A 130 6.59 6.17 -14.43
C ILE A 130 6.15 7.64 -14.29
N VAL A 131 4.91 7.89 -13.88
CA VAL A 131 4.37 9.25 -13.67
C VAL A 131 5.20 10.02 -12.64
N VAL A 132 5.49 9.42 -11.48
CA VAL A 132 6.28 10.07 -10.43
C VAL A 132 7.69 10.39 -10.92
N VAL A 133 8.36 9.47 -11.62
CA VAL A 133 9.70 9.70 -12.19
C VAL A 133 9.68 10.84 -13.20
N VAL A 134 8.68 10.89 -14.10
CA VAL A 134 8.53 11.97 -15.08
C VAL A 134 8.28 13.31 -14.39
N LEU A 135 7.40 13.34 -13.37
CA LEU A 135 7.13 14.56 -12.59
C LEU A 135 8.36 15.04 -11.82
N LEU A 136 9.11 14.13 -11.19
CA LEU A 136 10.35 14.47 -10.49
C LEU A 136 11.39 15.08 -11.42
N ARG A 137 11.52 14.57 -12.65
CA ARG A 137 12.41 15.14 -13.67
C ARG A 137 11.99 16.54 -14.11
N ARG A 138 10.68 16.80 -14.22
CA ARG A 138 10.15 18.12 -14.64
C ARG A 138 10.24 19.18 -13.55
N VAL A 139 10.02 18.80 -12.30
CA VAL A 139 9.88 19.75 -11.18
C VAL A 139 11.24 20.18 -10.62
N ASN A 140 12.40 19.94 -11.26
CA ASN A 140 13.75 20.14 -10.69
C ASN A 140 14.18 21.59 -10.35
N MET A 141 13.25 22.49 -10.02
CA MET A 141 13.44 23.90 -9.66
C MET A 141 13.63 24.08 -8.12
N GLY A 142 14.81 23.75 -7.61
CA GLY A 142 15.53 24.47 -6.54
C GLY A 142 14.86 24.92 -5.22
N GLY A 143 13.90 24.21 -4.61
CA GLY A 143 13.33 24.57 -3.29
C GLY A 143 13.61 23.60 -2.13
N GLU A 144 13.76 24.08 -0.89
CA GLU A 144 13.91 23.21 0.31
C GLU A 144 12.75 22.22 0.48
N ARG A 145 11.51 22.69 0.26
CA ARG A 145 10.30 21.85 0.30
C ARG A 145 10.34 20.74 -0.75
N GLN A 146 11.00 21.00 -1.87
CA GLN A 146 11.17 20.04 -2.94
C GLN A 146 12.19 18.97 -2.56
N GLU A 147 13.30 19.34 -1.90
CA GLU A 147 14.28 18.35 -1.44
C GLU A 147 13.66 17.35 -0.45
N TYR A 148 12.77 17.82 0.44
CA TYR A 148 12.01 16.93 1.31
C TYR A 148 11.13 15.97 0.51
N ASN A 149 10.35 16.50 -0.44
CA ASN A 149 9.45 15.70 -1.26
C ASN A 149 10.21 14.69 -2.12
N THR A 150 11.35 15.05 -2.72
CA THR A 150 12.17 14.13 -3.55
C THR A 150 12.76 13.00 -2.72
N ARG A 151 13.22 13.26 -1.49
CA ARG A 151 13.69 12.22 -0.55
C ARG A 151 12.57 11.23 -0.21
N VAL A 152 11.37 11.74 0.06
CA VAL A 152 10.19 10.91 0.34
C VAL A 152 9.79 10.10 -0.89
N ALA A 153 9.76 10.74 -2.08
CA ALA A 153 9.52 10.08 -3.36
C ALA A 153 10.48 8.93 -3.60
N ARG A 154 11.79 9.17 -3.45
CA ARG A 154 12.83 8.19 -3.74
C ARG A 154 12.67 6.95 -2.87
N LYS A 155 12.31 7.12 -1.60
CA LYS A 155 12.01 5.99 -0.71
C LYS A 155 10.79 5.22 -1.18
N LEU A 156 9.69 5.93 -1.43
CA LEU A 156 8.44 5.34 -1.92
C LEU A 156 8.63 4.62 -3.28
N SER A 157 9.46 5.18 -4.18
CA SER A 157 9.77 4.56 -5.46
C SER A 157 10.64 3.30 -5.33
N LEU A 158 11.48 3.22 -4.29
CA LEU A 158 12.23 1.99 -4.00
C LEU A 158 11.31 0.86 -3.53
N TYR A 159 10.21 1.15 -2.81
CA TYR A 159 9.19 0.14 -2.50
C TYR A 159 8.53 -0.40 -3.75
N LEU A 160 8.13 0.49 -4.67
CA LEU A 160 7.51 0.07 -5.92
C LEU A 160 8.46 -0.78 -6.77
N LEU A 161 9.75 -0.43 -6.78
CA LEU A 161 10.77 -1.23 -7.46
C LEU A 161 10.95 -2.60 -6.79
N ALA A 162 11.04 -2.65 -5.46
CA ALA A 162 11.13 -3.90 -4.70
C ALA A 162 9.91 -4.80 -4.97
N PHE A 163 8.70 -4.23 -4.96
CA PHE A 163 7.47 -4.93 -5.31
C PHE A 163 7.54 -5.53 -6.71
N VAL A 164 7.93 -4.74 -7.73
CA VAL A 164 8.05 -5.23 -9.10
C VAL A 164 9.03 -6.41 -9.19
N ILE A 165 10.21 -6.29 -8.59
CA ILE A 165 11.23 -7.36 -8.61
C ILE A 165 10.69 -8.63 -7.92
N CYS A 166 10.12 -8.50 -6.72
CA CYS A 166 9.66 -9.65 -5.95
C CYS A 166 8.46 -10.36 -6.58
N TRP A 167 7.54 -9.62 -7.22
CA TRP A 167 6.34 -10.19 -7.82
C TRP A 167 6.53 -10.66 -9.26
N THR A 168 7.62 -10.29 -9.95
CA THR A 168 7.84 -10.70 -11.35
C THR A 168 7.89 -12.22 -11.50
N ALA A 169 8.71 -12.91 -10.69
CA ALA A 169 8.82 -14.37 -10.78
C ALA A 169 7.50 -15.12 -10.49
N PRO A 170 6.78 -14.85 -9.39
CA PRO A 170 5.46 -15.44 -9.15
C PRO A 170 4.45 -15.14 -10.28
N CYS A 171 4.41 -13.89 -10.78
CA CYS A 171 3.51 -13.50 -11.87
C CYS A 171 3.79 -14.30 -13.16
N VAL A 172 5.06 -14.40 -13.56
CA VAL A 172 5.47 -15.14 -14.77
C VAL A 172 5.17 -16.62 -14.61
N ASN A 173 5.53 -17.21 -13.47
CA ASN A 173 5.27 -18.63 -13.19
C ASN A 173 3.78 -18.97 -13.35
N ARG A 174 2.92 -18.13 -12.77
CA ARG A 174 1.47 -18.35 -12.75
C ARG A 174 0.82 -18.04 -14.09
N LEU A 175 1.33 -17.04 -14.82
CA LEU A 175 0.90 -16.77 -16.18
C LEU A 175 1.20 -17.97 -17.09
N LEU A 176 2.40 -18.54 -17.02
CA LEU A 176 2.77 -19.71 -17.83
C LEU A 176 1.94 -20.95 -17.47
N GLN A 177 1.71 -21.20 -16.17
CA GLN A 177 0.81 -22.27 -15.72
C GLN A 177 -0.63 -22.08 -16.20
N SER A 178 -1.08 -20.83 -16.39
CA SER A 178 -2.43 -20.56 -16.90
C SER A 178 -2.57 -20.75 -18.41
N THR A 179 -1.47 -20.58 -19.17
CA THR A 179 -1.48 -20.75 -20.64
C THR A 179 -1.14 -22.17 -21.07
N VAL A 180 -0.30 -22.86 -20.31
CA VAL A 180 0.12 -24.23 -20.58
C VAL A 180 -0.20 -25.08 -19.34
N PRO A 181 -1.35 -25.78 -19.34
CA PRO A 181 -1.62 -26.81 -18.36
C PRO A 181 -0.46 -27.81 -18.43
N ASP A 182 0.09 -28.23 -17.28
CA ASP A 182 1.29 -29.09 -17.16
C ASP A 182 2.66 -28.38 -17.22
N PHE A 183 2.71 -27.06 -17.39
CA PHE A 183 3.99 -26.35 -17.25
C PHE A 183 4.43 -26.28 -15.79
N SER A 184 5.44 -27.07 -15.44
CA SER A 184 6.16 -26.97 -14.16
C SER A 184 7.61 -26.55 -14.41
N ASN A 185 8.05 -25.44 -13.79
CA ASN A 185 9.44 -25.00 -13.88
C ASN A 185 10.02 -24.78 -12.49
N GLN A 186 10.87 -25.72 -12.08
CA GLN A 186 11.52 -25.73 -10.77
C GLN A 186 12.34 -24.46 -10.49
N TYR A 187 12.91 -23.82 -11.52
CA TYR A 187 13.67 -22.59 -11.35
C TYR A 187 12.78 -21.40 -11.02
N LEU A 188 11.58 -21.33 -11.61
CA LEU A 188 10.61 -20.28 -11.29
C LEU A 188 10.01 -20.48 -9.90
N ASP A 189 9.74 -21.72 -9.53
CA ASP A 189 9.27 -22.07 -8.19
C ASP A 189 10.33 -21.73 -7.12
N LEU A 190 11.61 -22.02 -7.38
CA LEU A 190 12.71 -21.66 -6.49
C LEU A 190 12.88 -20.13 -6.42
N ALA A 191 12.80 -19.43 -7.55
CA ALA A 191 12.86 -17.97 -7.58
C ALA A 191 11.72 -17.36 -6.74
N GLN A 192 10.49 -17.87 -6.88
CA GLN A 192 9.35 -17.48 -6.06
C GLN A 192 9.59 -17.73 -4.56
N ALA A 193 10.22 -18.85 -4.20
CA ALA A 193 10.55 -19.18 -2.81
C ALA A 193 11.54 -18.21 -2.19
N PHE A 194 12.45 -17.65 -2.99
CA PHE A 194 13.34 -16.58 -2.53
C PHE A 194 12.68 -15.21 -2.54
N THR A 195 11.88 -14.87 -3.56
CA THR A 195 11.33 -13.51 -3.70
C THR A 195 10.22 -13.20 -2.69
N ASN A 196 9.44 -14.20 -2.28
CA ASN A 196 8.37 -14.04 -1.29
C ASN A 196 8.87 -13.48 0.06
N PRO A 197 9.83 -14.12 0.78
CA PRO A 197 10.39 -13.56 2.01
C PRO A 197 11.25 -12.31 1.75
N LEU A 198 11.85 -12.20 0.57
CA LEU A 198 12.67 -11.04 0.20
C LEU A 198 11.85 -9.75 0.17
N MET A 199 10.55 -9.80 -0.17
CA MET A 199 9.69 -8.62 -0.16
C MET A 199 9.63 -7.97 1.23
N GLY A 200 9.32 -8.76 2.26
CA GLY A 200 9.28 -8.26 3.65
C GLY A 200 10.65 -7.77 4.15
N PHE A 201 11.73 -8.43 3.72
CA PHE A 201 13.09 -7.99 4.02
C PHE A 201 13.41 -6.63 3.37
N LEU A 202 13.12 -6.45 2.08
CA LEU A 202 13.35 -5.19 1.37
C LEU A 202 12.52 -4.06 1.98
N ASP A 203 11.25 -4.32 2.33
CA ASP A 203 10.41 -3.35 3.01
C ASP A 203 11.02 -2.91 4.36
N ALA A 204 11.50 -3.87 5.16
CA ALA A 204 12.18 -3.59 6.41
C ALA A 204 13.47 -2.78 6.21
N VAL A 205 14.25 -3.05 5.15
CA VAL A 205 15.46 -2.29 4.81
C VAL A 205 15.12 -0.85 4.40
N VAL A 206 14.10 -0.65 3.57
CA VAL A 206 13.73 0.70 3.13
C VAL A 206 13.16 1.53 4.30
N TYR A 207 12.41 0.93 5.23
CA TYR A 207 11.93 1.62 6.44
C TYR A 207 13.06 1.85 7.45
N GLY A 208 13.90 0.83 7.67
CA GLY A 208 15.00 0.83 8.63
C GLY A 208 16.13 1.79 8.26
N SER A 209 16.43 1.93 6.96
CA SER A 209 17.45 2.85 6.45
C SER A 209 17.09 4.34 6.58
N SER A 210 15.88 4.66 7.06
CA SER A 210 15.52 6.04 7.36
C SER A 210 16.39 6.58 8.51
N SER A 211 17.27 7.54 8.21
CA SER A 211 18.21 8.17 9.16
C SER A 211 17.56 8.62 10.49
N GLY A 212 16.28 8.99 10.46
CA GLY A 212 15.51 9.34 11.65
C GLY A 212 15.23 8.15 12.58
N ALA A 213 15.07 6.93 12.08
CA ALA A 213 14.79 5.73 12.87
C ALA A 213 16.03 5.32 13.68
N TRP A 214 17.19 5.23 13.02
CA TRP A 214 18.45 4.93 13.70
C TRP A 214 18.81 5.99 14.75
N GLY A 215 18.63 7.27 14.43
CA GLY A 215 18.86 8.36 15.38
C GLY A 215 17.91 8.35 16.58
N ARG A 216 16.65 7.89 16.42
CA ARG A 216 15.71 7.69 17.53
C ARG A 216 16.10 6.49 18.38
N TRP A 217 16.45 5.36 17.76
CA TRP A 217 16.90 4.17 18.47
C TRP A 217 18.18 4.41 19.28
N LYS A 218 19.17 5.08 18.68
CA LYS A 218 20.42 5.45 19.37
C LYS A 218 20.17 6.40 20.56
N ARG A 219 19.20 7.32 20.44
CA ARG A 219 18.78 8.19 21.55
C ARG A 219 18.07 7.41 22.66
N SER A 220 17.19 6.46 22.30
CA SER A 220 16.53 5.58 23.26
C SER A 220 17.52 4.77 24.09
N LYS A 221 18.60 4.25 23.47
CA LYS A 221 19.64 3.50 24.18
C LYS A 221 20.52 4.35 25.10
N ARG A 222 20.63 5.66 24.87
CA ARG A 222 21.46 6.55 25.70
C ARG A 222 20.80 6.95 27.02
N GLY A 223 19.63 6.42 27.36
CA GLY A 223 18.90 6.81 28.58
C GLY A 223 18.56 8.31 28.61
N SER A 224 18.66 9.00 27.47
CA SER A 224 18.21 10.37 27.32
C SER A 224 16.72 10.35 27.59
N LYS A 225 16.31 10.77 28.80
CA LYS A 225 15.01 11.41 29.00
C LYS A 225 14.82 12.33 27.80
N TRP A 226 13.62 12.31 27.21
CA TRP A 226 13.29 13.21 26.12
C TRP A 226 13.85 14.59 26.47
N PRO A 227 14.67 15.20 25.60
CA PRO A 227 15.19 16.52 25.88
C PRO A 227 13.96 17.40 26.15
N ASP A 228 13.83 17.90 27.38
CA ASP A 228 12.66 18.68 27.80
C ASP A 228 12.44 19.85 26.84
N ASP A 229 13.49 20.28 26.14
CA ASP A 229 13.53 21.21 25.02
C ASP A 229 12.70 20.81 23.79
N VAL A 230 12.46 19.53 23.49
CA VAL A 230 11.53 19.12 22.41
C VAL A 230 10.07 19.28 22.86
N VAL A 231 9.77 18.91 24.11
CA VAL A 231 8.44 19.12 24.72
C VAL A 231 8.17 20.62 24.87
N LEU A 232 9.17 21.40 25.30
CA LEU A 232 9.13 22.86 25.39
C LEU A 232 8.97 23.52 24.02
N ARG A 233 9.64 23.03 22.96
CA ARG A 233 9.43 23.56 21.60
C ARG A 233 8.03 23.25 21.08
N TYR A 234 7.44 22.12 21.45
CA TYR A 234 6.06 21.78 21.08
C TYR A 234 5.04 22.59 21.87
N SER A 235 5.24 22.75 23.18
CA SER A 235 4.38 23.54 24.06
C SER A 235 4.44 25.02 23.70
N ASN A 236 5.62 25.58 23.41
CA ASN A 236 5.77 26.96 22.95
C ASN A 236 5.13 27.20 21.59
N ARG A 237 5.13 26.22 20.68
CA ARG A 237 4.42 26.34 19.39
C ARG A 237 2.90 26.33 19.56
N LEU A 238 2.38 25.51 20.48
CA LEU A 238 0.95 25.50 20.83
C LEU A 238 0.53 26.81 21.51
N ARG A 239 1.37 27.33 22.42
CA ARG A 239 1.13 28.60 23.10
C ARG A 239 1.09 29.77 22.11
N LYS A 240 2.03 29.80 21.16
CA LYS A 240 2.08 30.83 20.11
C LYS A 240 0.88 30.76 19.16
N ASN A 241 0.42 29.56 18.80
CA ASN A 241 -0.80 29.40 17.99
C ASN A 241 -2.10 29.74 18.73
N ASN A 242 -2.13 29.65 20.07
CA ASN A 242 -3.28 30.05 20.89
C ASN A 242 -3.25 31.54 21.29
N GLN A 243 -2.10 32.21 21.13
CA GLN A 243 -1.93 33.63 21.46
C GLN A 243 -2.05 34.57 20.26
N GLU A 244 -2.19 34.08 19.02
CA GLU A 244 -2.64 34.95 17.92
C GLU A 244 -4.09 35.35 18.20
N PRO A 245 -4.34 36.61 18.63
CA PRO A 245 -5.68 37.07 18.92
C PRO A 245 -6.46 37.13 17.61
N LEU A 246 -7.76 36.86 17.66
CA LEU A 246 -8.72 37.08 16.59
C LEU A 246 -8.91 38.60 16.28
N GLU A 247 -7.85 39.41 16.32
CA GLU A 247 -7.88 40.86 16.04
C GLU A 247 -8.13 41.18 14.55
N GLY A 248 -8.23 40.17 13.70
CA GLY A 248 -8.50 40.32 12.27
C GLY A 248 -9.95 40.08 11.83
N VAL A 249 -10.90 39.79 12.74
CA VAL A 249 -12.33 39.77 12.38
C VAL A 249 -12.82 41.22 12.35
N ARG A 250 -12.47 41.93 11.27
CA ARG A 250 -13.14 43.19 10.90
C ARG A 250 -14.63 42.87 10.83
N THR A 251 -15.37 43.43 11.78
CA THR A 251 -16.82 43.61 11.71
C THR A 251 -17.18 44.09 10.32
N ALA A 252 -17.94 43.27 9.58
CA ALA A 252 -18.51 43.69 8.31
C ALA A 252 -19.37 44.94 8.56
N PRO A 253 -19.25 45.99 7.75
CA PRO A 253 -20.15 47.12 7.83
C PRO A 253 -21.58 46.62 7.56
N SER A 254 -22.48 46.96 8.46
CA SER A 254 -23.92 46.77 8.33
C SER A 254 -24.41 47.54 7.10
N ALA A 255 -24.55 46.84 5.97
CA ALA A 255 -25.25 47.36 4.81
C ALA A 255 -26.75 47.41 5.13
N SER A 256 -27.26 48.61 5.39
CA SER A 256 -28.68 48.91 5.43
C SER A 256 -29.28 48.74 4.04
N VAL A 257 -29.93 47.60 3.81
CA VAL A 257 -30.73 47.35 2.61
C VAL A 257 -32.13 47.91 2.86
N HIS A 258 -32.30 49.20 2.56
CA HIS A 258 -33.61 49.76 2.21
C HIS A 258 -33.62 50.01 0.71
N GLY A 259 -34.30 49.13 -0.03
CA GLY A 259 -34.62 49.28 -1.44
C GLY A 259 -36.05 48.78 -1.69
N PRO A 260 -36.89 49.54 -2.42
CA PRO A 260 -38.30 49.22 -2.62
C PRO A 260 -38.52 48.06 -3.61
N ILE A 261 -39.61 47.33 -3.36
CA ILE A 261 -40.14 46.23 -4.17
C ILE A 261 -40.72 46.81 -5.47
N PRO A 262 -40.26 46.40 -6.66
CA PRO A 262 -40.98 46.64 -7.90
C PRO A 262 -42.02 45.54 -8.11
N THR A 263 -43.27 45.90 -7.90
CA THR A 263 -44.43 45.27 -8.53
C THR A 263 -44.40 45.58 -10.02
N HIS A 264 -44.50 44.58 -10.90
CA HIS A 264 -45.01 44.57 -12.29
C HIS A 264 -44.46 43.30 -12.96
N ALA A 265 -45.11 42.58 -13.85
CA ALA A 265 -46.50 42.48 -14.27
C ALA A 265 -46.54 41.19 -15.12
N TRP A 266 -47.68 40.52 -15.11
CA TRP A 266 -48.04 39.47 -16.04
C TRP A 266 -48.03 40.01 -17.47
N VAL A 267 -47.38 39.30 -18.42
CA VAL A 267 -47.92 38.76 -19.69
C VAL A 267 -46.97 37.68 -20.18
#